data_AF-A0A970UUU5-F1
#
_entry.id   AF-A0A970UUU5-F1
#
_cell.length_a   1.000
_cell.length_b   1.000
_cell.length_c   1.000
_cell.angle_alpha   90.00
_cell.angle_beta   90.00
_cell.angle_gamma   90.00
#
_symmetry.space_group_name_H-M   'P 1'
#
loop_
_entity.id
_entity.type
_entity.pdbx_description
1 polymer ?
#
loop_
_entity_poly.entity_id
_entity_poly.type
_entity_poly.pdbx_seq_one_letter_code
_entity_poly.pdbx_strand_id
1 'polypeptide(L)'
;MFLIKGETFLLACLLVMFLFVSCIDGYDDDEIWSPGVENATLQSPNADGVVVTPSADGSKLKVEWPVVMGAGGYEFTLYIVDDPNNPIVVGEEKQIIDGTYVEREMREDTYYKIIIKALGNPEYNNTEADASTEVLYNNLLPVTAIIPTGTNLTEYFAANPIPESTTELCYELEAGGDYTMDGDVSIGKTSVTFRGSKIDHAKLNLLNGSFVNGGAGLKFKFIDFDCTSFGGVVTSNAIILMDSNFDDALAATQSENGYIVVPTSSPLAFQSCEIKGLTHYLFYDSGKKYAIGTFLIKDCIIGLNTGTFNAATIRFQSGMLKDITFTHSTFYNEVQAHGSNRIMQISSGNVNSVKPTMEIWAGGSMSYTNCTFWQMAKTAQSFNSNGAMGQATDKVTLQNCIIVDTSEEGGFVRRIRRSNTTAAFTAANNSYWYNGIFPEGEIASKRDESGTHIDTDPQLTYLGDGKFNLAGSTQISRRVGDPRWLPEQ
;
A
#
# COMPACT_ATOMS: atom_id res chain seq x y z
N MET A 1 9.87 -75.87 -60.26
CA MET A 1 10.90 -76.80 -60.77
C MET A 1 12.24 -76.08 -60.70
N PHE A 2 13.13 -76.57 -59.81
CA PHE A 2 14.55 -76.18 -59.59
C PHE A 2 14.80 -74.72 -59.14
N LEU A 3 15.64 -74.39 -58.15
CA LEU A 3 16.98 -74.88 -57.80
C LEU A 3 17.33 -74.59 -56.31
N ILE A 4 18.46 -75.18 -55.90
CA ILE A 4 19.13 -75.30 -54.60
C ILE A 4 19.61 -73.97 -53.95
N LYS A 5 19.60 -73.91 -52.61
CA LYS A 5 20.58 -73.36 -51.62
C LYS A 5 19.83 -73.13 -50.30
N GLY A 6 20.31 -73.44 -49.09
CA GLY A 6 21.67 -73.42 -48.57
C GLY A 6 21.71 -72.42 -47.40
N GLU A 7 21.59 -72.94 -46.17
CA GLU A 7 22.03 -72.38 -44.89
C GLU A 7 21.37 -71.10 -44.34
N THR A 8 20.59 -71.27 -43.26
CA THR A 8 20.89 -70.69 -41.93
C THR A 8 19.96 -71.35 -40.91
N PHE A 9 20.53 -72.31 -40.16
CA PHE A 9 19.92 -73.03 -39.06
C PHE A 9 20.49 -72.44 -37.76
N LEU A 10 19.87 -71.38 -37.23
CA LEU A 10 20.16 -70.87 -35.87
C LEU A 10 19.13 -69.81 -35.44
N LEU A 11 17.83 -70.10 -35.63
CA LEU A 11 16.77 -69.17 -35.20
C LEU A 11 15.45 -69.90 -34.94
N ALA A 12 15.41 -70.82 -33.97
CA ALA A 12 14.14 -71.38 -33.48
C ALA A 12 14.18 -72.02 -32.08
N CYS A 13 15.34 -72.08 -31.40
CA CYS A 13 15.43 -72.70 -30.05
C CYS A 13 15.71 -71.71 -28.91
N LEU A 14 15.57 -70.40 -29.15
CA LEU A 14 15.80 -69.33 -28.15
C LEU A 14 14.50 -68.73 -27.58
N LEU A 15 13.38 -69.45 -27.68
CA LEU A 15 12.03 -68.98 -27.33
C LEU A 15 11.35 -69.83 -26.23
N VAL A 16 12.13 -70.57 -25.42
CA VAL A 16 11.61 -71.48 -24.37
C VAL A 16 11.99 -71.06 -22.93
N MET A 17 12.58 -69.89 -22.67
CA MET A 17 12.98 -69.52 -21.28
C MET A 17 12.60 -68.11 -20.80
N PHE A 18 11.62 -67.45 -21.42
CA PHE A 18 11.20 -66.09 -21.00
C PHE A 18 9.72 -65.92 -20.68
N LEU A 19 8.97 -67.00 -20.40
CA LEU A 19 7.53 -66.89 -20.10
C LEU A 19 7.04 -67.52 -18.80
N PHE A 20 7.91 -68.11 -17.97
CA PHE A 20 7.50 -68.56 -16.62
C PHE A 20 8.65 -68.48 -15.61
N VAL A 21 8.94 -67.25 -15.16
CA VAL A 21 9.28 -66.95 -13.75
C VAL A 21 8.53 -65.67 -13.42
N SER A 22 7.24 -65.81 -13.12
CA SER A 22 6.56 -64.87 -12.21
C SER A 22 7.10 -65.12 -10.81
N CYS A 23 7.31 -64.04 -10.06
CA CYS A 23 7.82 -64.01 -8.69
C CYS A 23 9.35 -64.26 -8.56
N ILE A 24 10.15 -63.31 -9.05
CA ILE A 24 11.15 -62.75 -8.13
C ILE A 24 10.35 -61.83 -7.22
N ASP A 25 10.40 -62.07 -5.90
CA ASP A 25 10.00 -61.12 -4.88
C ASP A 25 10.68 -59.79 -5.19
N GLY A 26 9.96 -58.89 -5.84
CA GLY A 26 10.38 -57.51 -5.89
C GLY A 26 10.22 -57.03 -4.46
N TYR A 27 11.35 -56.86 -3.76
CA TYR A 27 11.46 -56.22 -2.44
C TYR A 27 10.10 -55.97 -1.79
N ASP A 28 9.67 -56.89 -0.90
CA ASP A 28 8.72 -56.53 0.16
C ASP A 28 9.45 -55.52 1.04
N ASP A 29 9.53 -54.27 0.59
CA ASP A 29 9.61 -53.14 1.50
C ASP A 29 8.20 -52.96 2.08
N ASP A 30 7.76 -53.97 2.85
CA ASP A 30 6.90 -53.79 4.02
C ASP A 30 7.69 -53.02 5.10
N GLU A 31 8.50 -52.02 4.72
CA GLU A 31 8.90 -50.95 5.60
C GLU A 31 7.61 -50.18 5.93
N ILE A 32 6.85 -50.71 6.89
CA ILE A 32 5.91 -49.95 7.67
C ILE A 32 6.73 -48.77 8.17
N TRP A 33 6.49 -47.59 7.59
CA TRP A 33 7.18 -46.37 7.98
C TRP A 33 6.89 -46.15 9.46
N SER A 34 7.81 -46.57 10.33
CA SER A 34 7.75 -46.28 11.75
C SER A 34 8.43 -44.93 11.93
N PRO A 35 7.79 -43.98 12.63
CA PRO A 35 8.43 -42.71 12.94
C PRO A 35 9.68 -42.87 13.84
N GLY A 36 9.97 -44.08 14.34
CA GLY A 36 11.10 -44.36 15.22
C GLY A 36 10.95 -43.76 16.62
N VAL A 37 9.78 -43.19 16.94
CA VAL A 37 9.45 -42.53 18.22
C VAL A 37 8.11 -43.06 18.71
N GLU A 38 8.12 -43.75 19.84
CA GLU A 38 6.94 -44.33 20.49
C GLU A 38 7.04 -44.16 22.01
N ASN A 39 5.90 -44.09 22.70
CA ASN A 39 5.82 -43.94 24.16
C ASN A 39 6.56 -42.70 24.71
N ALA A 40 6.61 -41.62 23.94
CA ALA A 40 7.35 -40.40 24.27
C ALA A 40 6.43 -39.19 24.45
N THR A 41 6.86 -38.24 25.28
CA THR A 41 6.33 -36.88 25.28
C THR A 41 7.06 -36.07 24.22
N LEU A 42 6.33 -35.60 23.21
CA LEU A 42 6.91 -34.89 22.09
C LEU A 42 7.44 -33.51 22.50
N GLN A 43 8.26 -32.92 21.64
CA GLN A 43 8.66 -31.53 21.74
C GLN A 43 8.15 -30.80 20.50
N SER A 44 7.75 -29.54 20.66
CA SER A 44 7.34 -28.71 19.52
C SER A 44 8.55 -28.45 18.59
N PRO A 45 8.32 -28.11 17.31
CA PRO A 45 9.40 -27.87 16.36
C PRO A 45 10.39 -26.82 16.87
N ASN A 46 11.70 -26.98 16.63
CA ASN A 46 12.67 -25.97 17.04
C ASN A 46 12.36 -24.63 16.36
N ALA A 47 12.33 -23.54 17.12
CA ALA A 47 12.11 -22.17 16.63
C ALA A 47 13.08 -21.79 15.49
N ASP A 48 14.36 -22.18 15.60
CA ASP A 48 15.38 -21.90 14.58
C ASP A 48 15.11 -22.64 13.25
N GLY A 49 14.27 -23.68 13.27
CA GLY A 49 13.84 -24.42 12.08
C GLY A 49 12.59 -23.85 11.42
N VAL A 50 11.94 -22.86 12.04
CA VAL A 50 10.74 -22.24 11.48
C VAL A 50 11.15 -21.20 10.44
N VAL A 51 10.72 -21.40 9.20
CA VAL A 51 11.02 -20.52 8.07
C VAL A 51 9.77 -19.76 7.68
N VAL A 52 9.90 -18.44 7.59
CA VAL A 52 8.81 -17.54 7.18
C VAL A 52 9.18 -16.92 5.84
N THR A 53 8.36 -17.17 4.82
CA THR A 53 8.58 -16.72 3.44
C THR A 53 7.39 -15.91 2.93
N PRO A 54 7.55 -14.60 2.73
CA PRO A 54 6.56 -13.79 2.01
C PRO A 54 6.42 -14.22 0.55
N SER A 55 5.21 -14.13 0.00
CA SER A 55 5.00 -14.25 -1.44
C SER A 55 5.63 -13.06 -2.18
N ALA A 56 5.96 -13.26 -3.47
CA ALA A 56 6.62 -12.24 -4.29
C ALA A 56 5.79 -10.95 -4.46
N ASP A 57 4.46 -11.05 -4.36
CA ASP A 57 3.53 -9.93 -4.41
C ASP A 57 3.25 -9.32 -3.02
N GLY A 58 3.83 -9.87 -1.96
CA GLY A 58 3.63 -9.40 -0.58
C GLY A 58 2.24 -9.66 0.01
N SER A 59 1.38 -10.45 -0.65
CA SER A 59 0.00 -10.68 -0.20
C SER A 59 -0.14 -11.84 0.78
N LYS A 60 0.84 -12.74 0.83
CA LYS A 60 0.81 -13.96 1.64
C LYS A 60 2.09 -14.18 2.42
N LEU A 61 1.95 -14.89 3.53
CA LEU A 61 3.00 -15.37 4.41
C LEU A 61 2.93 -16.90 4.45
N LYS A 62 3.98 -17.58 3.98
CA LYS A 62 4.15 -19.02 4.17
C LYS A 62 5.01 -19.26 5.41
N VAL A 63 4.50 -20.04 6.36
CA VAL A 63 5.23 -20.47 7.56
C VAL A 63 5.46 -21.97 7.46
N GLU A 64 6.72 -22.39 7.52
CA GLU A 64 7.15 -23.79 7.41
C GLU A 64 7.95 -24.17 8.65
N TRP A 65 7.81 -25.41 9.13
CA TRP A 65 8.56 -25.91 10.29
C TRP A 65 9.09 -27.33 10.03
N PRO A 66 10.11 -27.81 10.77
CA PRO A 66 10.60 -29.17 10.61
C PRO A 66 9.60 -30.20 11.12
N VAL A 67 9.65 -31.41 10.54
CA VAL A 67 8.88 -32.55 11.03
C VAL A 67 9.36 -32.94 12.43
N VAL A 68 8.42 -33.04 13.37
CA VAL A 68 8.59 -33.70 14.67
C VAL A 68 8.21 -35.17 14.49
N MET A 69 9.21 -36.05 14.58
CA MET A 69 9.01 -37.49 14.43
C MET A 69 8.04 -38.01 15.50
N GLY A 70 7.03 -38.79 15.07
CA GLY A 70 6.02 -39.38 15.96
C GLY A 70 4.85 -38.46 16.31
N ALA A 71 4.79 -37.24 15.77
CA ALA A 71 3.65 -36.34 15.93
C ALA A 71 2.42 -36.80 15.14
N GLY A 72 1.23 -36.56 15.70
CA GLY A 72 -0.06 -36.83 15.03
C GLY A 72 -0.60 -35.63 14.23
N GLY A 73 0.13 -34.52 14.24
CA GLY A 73 -0.25 -33.24 13.64
C GLY A 73 0.31 -32.07 14.46
N TYR A 74 -0.11 -30.85 14.13
CA TYR A 74 0.32 -29.64 14.83
C TYR A 74 -0.87 -28.73 15.13
N GLU A 75 -0.88 -28.10 16.29
CA GLU A 75 -1.72 -26.94 16.57
C GLU A 75 -0.96 -25.68 16.13
N PHE A 76 -1.57 -24.87 15.26
CA PHE A 76 -0.98 -23.65 14.73
C PHE A 76 -1.86 -22.44 15.02
N THR A 77 -1.24 -21.32 15.42
CA THR A 77 -1.88 -20.00 15.44
C THR A 77 -0.93 -18.91 14.95
N LEU A 78 -1.46 -17.99 14.15
CA LEU A 78 -0.78 -16.76 13.75
C LEU A 78 -1.52 -15.56 14.33
N TYR A 79 -0.80 -14.69 15.03
CA TYR A 79 -1.31 -13.42 15.52
C TYR A 79 -0.63 -12.24 14.83
N ILE A 80 -1.39 -11.20 14.53
CA ILE A 80 -0.88 -9.84 14.40
C ILE A 80 -0.73 -9.28 15.81
N VAL A 81 0.46 -8.76 16.12
CA VAL A 81 0.83 -8.22 17.44
C VAL A 81 1.34 -6.78 17.33
N ASP A 82 0.80 -6.02 16.37
CA ASP A 82 1.04 -4.57 16.27
C ASP A 82 0.64 -3.84 17.57
N ASP A 83 -0.42 -4.30 18.23
CA ASP A 83 -0.70 -4.03 19.64
C ASP A 83 -0.52 -5.34 20.44
N PRO A 84 0.57 -5.49 21.20
CA PRO A 84 0.83 -6.69 22.00
C PRO A 84 -0.26 -6.97 23.06
N ASN A 85 -1.03 -5.97 23.47
CA ASN A 85 -2.11 -6.13 24.46
C ASN A 85 -3.41 -6.63 23.83
N ASN A 86 -3.57 -6.44 22.52
CA ASN A 86 -4.77 -6.82 21.76
C ASN A 86 -4.39 -7.58 20.49
N PRO A 87 -3.82 -8.81 20.61
CA PRO A 87 -3.41 -9.59 19.46
C PRO A 87 -4.61 -10.01 18.60
N ILE A 88 -4.45 -9.94 17.28
CA ILE A 88 -5.51 -10.29 16.32
C ILE A 88 -5.13 -11.59 15.60
N VAL A 89 -6.00 -12.61 15.69
CA VAL A 89 -5.78 -13.89 15.00
C VAL A 89 -5.87 -13.72 13.48
N VAL A 90 -4.96 -14.37 12.75
CA VAL A 90 -4.96 -14.45 11.28
C VAL A 90 -5.34 -15.87 10.84
N GLY A 91 -6.55 -16.02 10.33
CA GLY A 91 -7.15 -17.31 10.01
C GLY A 91 -7.85 -17.92 11.22
N GLU A 92 -7.62 -19.21 11.47
CA GLU A 92 -8.21 -19.94 12.60
C GLU A 92 -7.24 -20.01 13.78
N GLU A 93 -7.76 -19.76 14.98
CA GLU A 93 -7.03 -19.93 16.23
C GLU A 93 -6.95 -21.43 16.58
N LYS A 94 -5.75 -21.89 16.99
CA LYS A 94 -5.49 -23.31 17.31
C LYS A 94 -5.91 -24.28 16.21
N GLN A 95 -5.62 -23.92 14.96
CA GLN A 95 -5.93 -24.79 13.82
C GLN A 95 -5.08 -26.06 13.88
N ILE A 96 -5.71 -27.23 13.70
CA ILE A 96 -5.00 -28.50 13.55
C ILE A 96 -4.53 -28.61 12.10
N ILE A 97 -3.22 -28.78 11.93
CA ILE A 97 -2.56 -28.92 10.64
C ILE A 97 -2.00 -30.34 10.52
N ASP A 98 -2.40 -31.02 9.45
CA ASP A 98 -1.80 -32.27 8.98
C ASP A 98 -0.76 -31.92 7.89
N GLY A 99 0.46 -31.65 8.33
CA GLY A 99 1.55 -31.15 7.50
C GLY A 99 2.48 -30.21 8.26
N THR A 100 3.51 -29.71 7.58
CA THR A 100 4.56 -28.88 8.19
C THR A 100 4.63 -27.46 7.65
N TYR A 101 3.56 -26.97 7.04
CA TYR A 101 3.46 -25.59 6.60
C TYR A 101 2.02 -25.08 6.58
N VAL A 102 1.91 -23.76 6.53
CA VAL A 102 0.65 -23.06 6.36
C VAL A 102 0.86 -21.76 5.59
N GLU A 103 -0.14 -21.37 4.79
CA GLU A 103 -0.19 -20.04 4.15
C GLU A 103 -1.26 -19.18 4.84
N ARG A 104 -0.93 -17.91 5.04
CA ARG A 104 -1.83 -16.88 5.57
C ARG A 104 -1.70 -15.58 4.78
N GLU A 105 -2.69 -14.71 4.91
CA GLU A 105 -2.60 -13.35 4.38
C GLU A 105 -1.49 -12.58 5.11
N MET A 106 -0.68 -11.83 4.35
CA MET A 106 0.31 -10.90 4.90
C MET A 106 -0.20 -9.47 4.75
N ARG A 107 -0.01 -8.67 5.80
CA ARG A 107 -0.28 -7.24 5.85
C ARG A 107 1.05 -6.49 5.89
N GLU A 108 1.09 -5.32 5.25
CA GLU A 108 2.30 -4.47 5.20
C GLU A 108 2.70 -3.97 6.60
N ASP A 109 4.00 -3.79 6.81
CA ASP A 109 4.62 -3.23 8.02
C ASP A 109 4.08 -3.82 9.35
N THR A 110 3.83 -5.12 9.41
CA THR A 110 3.11 -5.80 10.49
C THR A 110 4.00 -6.70 11.32
N TYR A 111 3.80 -6.66 12.64
CA TYR A 111 4.40 -7.59 13.59
C TYR A 111 3.54 -8.83 13.75
N TYR A 112 4.16 -10.00 13.69
CA TYR A 112 3.53 -11.30 13.79
C TYR A 112 4.11 -12.13 14.93
N LYS A 113 3.23 -12.89 15.60
CA LYS A 113 3.59 -13.96 16.54
C LYS A 113 3.03 -15.28 16.03
N ILE A 114 3.92 -16.23 15.79
CA ILE A 114 3.63 -17.59 15.35
C ILE A 114 3.69 -18.51 16.57
N ILE A 115 2.68 -19.36 16.74
CA ILE A 115 2.63 -20.37 17.80
C ILE A 115 2.40 -21.75 17.17
N ILE A 116 3.27 -22.72 17.47
CA ILE A 116 3.20 -24.08 16.92
C ILE A 116 3.35 -25.09 18.05
N LYS A 117 2.44 -26.05 18.16
CA LYS A 117 2.51 -27.14 19.15
C LYS A 117 2.44 -28.50 18.47
N ALA A 118 3.37 -29.40 18.78
CA ALA A 118 3.29 -30.78 18.29
C ALA A 118 2.19 -31.55 19.06
N LEU A 119 1.25 -32.15 18.32
CA LEU A 119 0.18 -32.96 18.88
C LEU A 119 0.62 -34.42 19.02
N GLY A 120 0.14 -35.06 20.09
CA GLY A 120 0.42 -36.47 20.36
C GLY A 120 -0.12 -37.38 19.27
N ASN A 121 0.42 -38.59 19.20
CA ASN A 121 -0.06 -39.63 18.29
C ASN A 121 -0.47 -40.87 19.09
N PRO A 122 -1.79 -41.14 19.22
CA PRO A 122 -2.29 -42.30 19.93
C PRO A 122 -1.84 -43.65 19.35
N GLU A 123 -1.60 -43.74 18.03
CA GLU A 123 -1.16 -44.99 17.38
C GLU A 123 0.20 -45.45 17.90
N TYR A 124 1.07 -44.49 18.28
CA TYR A 124 2.42 -44.74 18.81
C TYR A 124 2.52 -44.48 20.31
N ASN A 125 1.39 -44.28 21.00
CA ASN A 125 1.32 -43.91 22.42
C ASN A 125 2.19 -42.67 22.77
N ASN A 126 2.32 -41.72 21.85
CA ASN A 126 3.05 -40.47 22.08
C ASN A 126 2.10 -39.40 22.63
N THR A 127 2.52 -38.69 23.68
CA THR A 127 1.77 -37.54 24.21
C THR A 127 2.17 -36.25 23.51
N GLU A 128 1.26 -35.28 23.46
CA GLU A 128 1.55 -33.95 22.92
C GLU A 128 2.69 -33.25 23.65
N ALA A 129 3.25 -32.20 23.03
CA ALA A 129 4.29 -31.40 23.65
C ALA A 129 3.78 -30.58 24.85
N ASP A 130 4.61 -30.39 25.86
CA ASP A 130 4.23 -29.61 27.05
C ASP A 130 4.13 -28.10 26.76
N ALA A 131 4.92 -27.60 25.80
CA ALA A 131 4.99 -26.19 25.44
C ALA A 131 4.96 -26.00 23.91
N SER A 132 4.36 -24.90 23.49
CA SER A 132 4.38 -24.45 22.10
C SER A 132 5.69 -23.73 21.79
N THR A 133 6.12 -23.83 20.54
CA THR A 133 7.18 -22.99 19.97
C THR A 133 6.58 -21.63 19.60
N GLU A 134 7.24 -20.56 20.04
CA GLU A 134 6.88 -19.18 19.69
C GLU A 134 7.95 -18.55 18.80
N VAL A 135 7.54 -17.95 17.67
CA VAL A 135 8.44 -17.26 16.74
C VAL A 135 7.87 -15.88 16.43
N LEU A 136 8.71 -14.85 16.54
CA LEU A 136 8.37 -13.48 16.16
C LEU A 136 8.86 -13.20 14.74
N TYR A 137 8.02 -12.56 13.93
CA TYR A 137 8.35 -12.17 12.57
C TYR A 137 7.79 -10.77 12.29
N ASN A 138 8.47 -10.00 11.44
CA ASN A 138 7.92 -8.76 10.91
C ASN A 138 8.45 -8.49 9.51
N ASN A 139 7.70 -7.73 8.72
CA ASN A 139 8.06 -7.32 7.37
C ASN A 139 8.34 -5.81 7.27
N LEU A 140 8.73 -5.17 8.39
CA LEU A 140 9.02 -3.75 8.43
C LEU A 140 10.39 -3.47 7.79
N LEU A 141 10.53 -2.29 7.17
CA LEU A 141 11.84 -1.79 6.75
C LEU A 141 12.76 -1.65 7.98
N PRO A 142 14.01 -2.19 7.92
CA PRO A 142 14.97 -2.06 9.02
C PRO A 142 15.25 -0.61 9.40
N VAL A 143 15.30 -0.34 10.70
CA VAL A 143 15.50 1.02 11.25
C VAL A 143 16.94 1.47 11.04
N THR A 144 17.11 2.64 10.42
CA THR A 144 18.39 3.35 10.30
C THR A 144 18.70 4.13 11.57
N ALA A 145 17.72 4.85 12.10
CA ALA A 145 17.82 5.56 13.38
C ALA A 145 16.44 5.73 14.04
N ILE A 146 16.43 5.76 15.37
CA ILE A 146 15.27 6.16 16.18
C ILE A 146 15.51 7.60 16.63
N ILE A 147 14.56 8.49 16.35
CA ILE A 147 14.62 9.91 16.72
C ILE A 147 13.85 10.08 18.04
N PRO A 148 14.48 10.63 19.10
CA PRO A 148 13.83 10.80 20.39
C PRO A 148 12.70 11.84 20.36
N THR A 149 11.67 11.65 21.19
CA THR A 149 10.64 12.66 21.40
C THR A 149 11.20 14.00 21.90
N GLY A 150 10.52 15.11 21.59
CA GLY A 150 10.94 16.47 21.88
C GLY A 150 11.94 17.04 20.87
N THR A 151 12.32 16.27 19.84
CA THR A 151 13.30 16.68 18.84
C THR A 151 12.70 17.66 17.83
N ASN A 152 13.46 18.72 17.51
CA ASN A 152 13.25 19.50 16.30
C ASN A 152 13.91 18.78 15.12
N LEU A 153 13.13 18.37 14.13
CA LEU A 153 13.62 17.59 12.98
C LEU A 153 14.56 18.41 12.08
N THR A 154 14.34 19.71 11.95
CA THR A 154 15.22 20.62 11.21
C THR A 154 16.62 20.62 11.83
N GLU A 155 16.73 20.79 13.15
CA GLU A 155 18.00 20.77 13.86
C GLU A 155 18.66 19.39 13.80
N TYR A 156 17.87 18.32 13.99
CA TYR A 156 18.37 16.95 13.96
C TYR A 156 19.02 16.60 12.63
N PHE A 157 18.36 16.89 11.50
CA PHE A 157 18.88 16.56 10.17
C PHE A 157 19.93 17.54 9.66
N ALA A 158 20.02 18.74 10.25
CA ALA A 158 21.18 19.61 10.06
C ALA A 158 22.45 19.02 10.72
N ALA A 159 22.31 18.46 11.92
CA ALA A 159 23.41 17.83 12.65
C ALA A 159 23.73 16.41 12.17
N ASN A 160 22.72 15.70 11.66
CA ASN A 160 22.80 14.32 11.17
C ASN A 160 22.25 14.23 9.73
N PRO A 161 22.97 14.75 8.73
CA PRO A 161 22.51 14.71 7.34
C PRO A 161 22.21 13.28 6.90
N ILE A 162 21.13 13.11 6.13
CA ILE A 162 20.76 11.81 5.57
C ILE A 162 21.88 11.36 4.61
N PRO A 163 22.52 10.21 4.84
CA PRO A 163 23.62 9.75 4.01
C PRO A 163 23.10 9.21 2.67
N GLU A 164 23.96 9.24 1.65
CA GLU A 164 23.67 8.52 0.41
C GLU A 164 23.63 7.01 0.66
N SER A 165 22.60 6.36 0.13
CA SER A 165 22.38 4.91 0.22
C SER A 165 21.77 4.37 -1.07
N THR A 166 22.13 3.12 -1.40
CA THR A 166 21.55 2.34 -2.50
C THR A 166 20.25 1.63 -2.12
N THR A 167 19.97 1.53 -0.82
CA THR A 167 18.72 0.99 -0.26
C THR A 167 17.94 2.07 0.47
N GLU A 168 16.63 1.85 0.61
CA GLU A 168 15.77 2.75 1.37
C GLU A 168 16.20 2.81 2.85
N LEU A 169 16.25 4.02 3.42
CA LEU A 169 16.57 4.26 4.83
C LEU A 169 15.27 4.51 5.63
N CYS A 170 15.24 4.08 6.89
CA CYS A 170 14.10 4.22 7.78
C CYS A 170 14.46 5.05 9.01
N TYR A 171 13.83 6.21 9.18
CA TYR A 171 13.93 7.01 10.40
C TYR A 171 12.66 6.83 11.20
N GLU A 172 12.78 6.15 12.33
CA GLU A 172 11.67 5.86 13.22
C GLU A 172 11.51 6.97 14.26
N LEU A 173 10.28 7.44 14.44
CA LEU A 173 9.90 8.35 15.49
C LEU A 173 9.34 7.52 16.66
N GLU A 174 9.78 7.80 17.89
CA GLU A 174 9.25 7.14 19.09
C GLU A 174 7.71 7.21 19.14
N ALA A 175 7.10 6.12 19.63
CA ALA A 175 5.65 6.00 19.77
C ALA A 175 5.06 7.15 20.61
N GLY A 176 4.02 7.80 20.09
CA GLY A 176 3.36 8.95 20.72
C GLY A 176 4.22 10.21 20.83
N GLY A 177 5.44 10.19 20.29
CA GLY A 177 6.41 11.27 20.48
C GLY A 177 5.98 12.58 19.83
N ASP A 178 6.26 13.69 20.51
CA ASP A 178 6.05 15.05 19.99
C ASP A 178 7.31 15.58 19.30
N TYR A 179 7.15 16.17 18.11
CA TYR A 179 8.22 16.70 17.27
C TYR A 179 7.85 18.08 16.73
N THR A 180 8.87 18.87 16.40
CA THR A 180 8.70 20.17 15.73
C THR A 180 9.54 20.24 14.47
N MET A 181 9.12 21.06 13.52
CA MET A 181 9.89 21.39 12.32
C MET A 181 9.63 22.85 11.94
N ASP A 182 10.69 23.64 11.90
CA ASP A 182 10.65 25.10 11.67
C ASP A 182 11.56 25.58 10.52
N GLY A 183 12.19 24.63 9.81
CA GLY A 183 12.90 24.84 8.56
C GLY A 183 13.00 23.56 7.74
N ASP A 184 13.64 23.67 6.57
CA ASP A 184 13.71 22.58 5.61
C ASP A 184 14.56 21.39 6.10
N VAL A 185 14.08 20.18 5.81
CA VAL A 185 14.81 18.92 5.98
C VAL A 185 15.18 18.39 4.61
N SER A 186 16.48 18.34 4.30
CA SER A 186 16.97 17.83 3.02
C SER A 186 16.93 16.31 2.97
N ILE A 187 16.11 15.75 2.07
CA ILE A 187 16.04 14.31 1.78
C ILE A 187 17.12 13.89 0.79
N GLY A 188 17.48 14.77 -0.14
CA GLY A 188 18.48 14.47 -1.17
C GLY A 188 17.99 13.41 -2.16
N LYS A 189 18.84 12.42 -2.46
CA LYS A 189 18.62 11.42 -3.53
C LYS A 189 18.39 9.99 -3.03
N THR A 190 18.36 9.81 -1.72
CA THR A 190 18.15 8.51 -1.10
C THR A 190 16.68 8.34 -0.76
N SER A 191 16.13 7.16 -1.05
CA SER A 191 14.76 6.87 -0.67
C SER A 191 14.66 6.78 0.85
N VAL A 192 13.69 7.48 1.43
CA VAL A 192 13.53 7.58 2.89
C VAL A 192 12.10 7.23 3.29
N THR A 193 11.97 6.43 4.35
CA THR A 193 10.73 6.28 5.11
C THR A 193 10.88 6.94 6.47
N PHE A 194 9.97 7.85 6.79
CA PHE A 194 9.70 8.28 8.16
C PHE A 194 8.55 7.46 8.72
N ARG A 195 8.75 6.83 9.89
CA ARG A 195 7.77 5.92 10.47
C ARG A 195 7.53 6.24 11.94
N GLY A 196 6.29 6.49 12.34
CA GLY A 196 5.87 6.45 13.74
C GLY A 196 5.34 5.07 14.15
N SER A 197 4.65 5.00 15.28
CA SER A 197 4.00 3.76 15.74
C SER A 197 2.57 3.65 15.23
N LYS A 198 2.15 2.43 14.84
CA LYS A 198 0.79 2.12 14.39
C LYS A 198 -0.31 2.41 15.42
N ILE A 199 0.02 2.30 16.71
CA ILE A 199 -0.94 2.41 17.81
C ILE A 199 -0.94 3.82 18.39
N ASP A 200 0.24 4.42 18.49
CA ASP A 200 0.43 5.75 19.06
C ASP A 200 1.27 6.56 18.08
N HIS A 201 0.58 7.21 17.13
CA HIS A 201 1.21 7.97 16.06
C HIS A 201 2.16 9.02 16.63
N ALA A 202 3.29 9.22 15.93
CA ALA A 202 4.17 10.34 16.22
C ALA A 202 3.50 11.65 15.78
N LYS A 203 3.66 12.72 16.54
CA LYS A 203 3.03 14.01 16.30
C LYS A 203 4.06 15.02 15.84
N LEU A 204 3.92 15.51 14.62
CA LEU A 204 4.80 16.52 14.05
C LEU A 204 4.07 17.86 13.93
N ASN A 205 4.47 18.83 14.75
CA ASN A 205 4.05 20.22 14.58
C ASN A 205 4.91 20.90 13.50
N LEU A 206 4.33 21.09 12.33
CA LEU A 206 4.99 21.72 11.18
C LEU A 206 4.74 23.23 11.22
N LEU A 207 5.72 23.97 11.75
CA LEU A 207 5.66 25.42 11.90
C LEU A 207 6.08 26.12 10.61
N ASN A 208 7.18 25.67 10.02
CA ASN A 208 7.75 26.21 8.79
C ASN A 208 8.70 25.19 8.15
N GLY A 209 8.94 25.31 6.85
CA GLY A 209 9.81 24.44 6.07
C GLY A 209 9.12 23.24 5.43
N SER A 210 9.93 22.45 4.72
CA SER A 210 9.51 21.33 3.89
C SER A 210 10.50 20.16 3.95
N PHE A 211 10.03 18.95 3.68
CA PHE A 211 10.92 17.85 3.32
C PHE A 211 11.35 18.02 1.87
N VAL A 212 12.56 18.56 1.67
CA VAL A 212 13.11 18.95 0.37
C VAL A 212 13.71 17.73 -0.34
N ASN A 213 13.04 17.28 -1.39
CA ASN A 213 13.33 16.04 -2.09
C ASN A 213 14.03 16.29 -3.45
N GLY A 214 15.22 15.70 -3.61
CA GLY A 214 16.06 15.81 -4.82
C GLY A 214 15.71 14.81 -5.93
N GLY A 215 14.60 14.07 -5.83
CA GLY A 215 14.19 13.07 -6.83
C GLY A 215 14.36 11.63 -6.37
N ALA A 216 14.00 11.33 -5.12
CA ALA A 216 13.98 9.99 -4.54
C ALA A 216 12.60 9.63 -3.97
N GLY A 217 12.41 8.36 -3.60
CA GLY A 217 11.21 7.92 -2.88
C GLY A 217 11.13 8.56 -1.50
N LEU A 218 9.92 8.88 -1.04
CA LEU A 218 9.72 9.46 0.29
C LEU A 218 8.38 8.98 0.83
N LYS A 219 8.41 8.31 1.98
CA LYS A 219 7.21 7.76 2.62
C LYS A 219 7.07 8.31 4.04
N PHE A 220 5.85 8.64 4.40
CA PHE A 220 5.45 8.93 5.77
C PHE A 220 4.44 7.86 6.22
N LYS A 221 4.69 7.24 7.37
CA LYS A 221 3.84 6.18 7.93
C LYS A 221 3.53 6.46 9.40
N PHE A 222 2.26 6.43 9.80
CA PHE A 222 1.84 6.55 11.21
C PHE A 222 2.31 7.85 11.89
N ILE A 223 2.16 8.97 11.18
CA ILE A 223 2.55 10.31 11.65
C ILE A 223 1.35 11.25 11.51
N ASP A 224 1.08 11.99 12.58
CA ASP A 224 0.08 13.04 12.63
C ASP A 224 0.78 14.40 12.46
N PHE A 225 0.47 15.09 11.37
CA PHE A 225 0.98 16.41 11.03
C PHE A 225 0.02 17.48 11.51
N ASP A 226 0.44 18.30 12.48
CA ASP A 226 -0.26 19.54 12.81
C ASP A 226 0.32 20.68 11.97
N CYS A 227 -0.47 21.17 11.01
CA CYS A 227 -0.12 22.28 10.13
C CYS A 227 -0.91 23.56 10.47
N THR A 228 -1.61 23.61 11.62
CA THR A 228 -2.45 24.77 11.99
C THR A 228 -1.64 26.05 12.18
N SER A 229 -0.38 25.91 12.59
CA SER A 229 0.59 27.01 12.73
C SER A 229 1.52 27.13 11.53
N PHE A 230 1.25 26.44 10.43
CA PHE A 230 2.11 26.44 9.26
C PHE A 230 2.07 27.81 8.57
N GLY A 231 3.03 28.65 8.91
CA GLY A 231 3.10 30.06 8.50
C GLY A 231 3.60 30.26 7.06
N GLY A 232 3.63 29.20 6.25
CA GLY A 232 4.36 29.15 4.99
C GLY A 232 4.08 30.31 4.02
N VAL A 233 5.01 30.53 3.10
CA VAL A 233 4.83 31.49 2.00
C VAL A 233 4.34 30.75 0.76
N VAL A 234 3.33 31.30 0.09
CA VAL A 234 2.57 30.71 -1.05
C VAL A 234 3.44 30.15 -2.20
N THR A 235 4.70 30.56 -2.31
CA THR A 235 5.59 30.21 -3.42
C THR A 235 6.56 29.05 -3.16
N SER A 236 6.67 28.52 -1.94
CA SER A 236 7.76 27.58 -1.60
C SER A 236 7.48 26.54 -0.53
N ASN A 237 6.30 26.51 0.12
CA ASN A 237 6.11 25.65 1.30
C ASN A 237 5.13 24.51 1.04
N ALA A 238 5.64 23.28 1.13
CA ALA A 238 4.87 22.05 1.05
C ALA A 238 5.25 21.09 2.18
N ILE A 239 4.47 20.04 2.45
CA ILE A 239 5.00 18.93 3.25
C ILE A 239 6.11 18.24 2.44
N ILE A 240 5.82 17.87 1.19
CA ILE A 240 6.84 17.39 0.23
C ILE A 240 7.12 18.48 -0.79
N LEU A 241 8.32 19.05 -0.73
CA LEU A 241 8.80 20.05 -1.69
C LEU A 241 9.88 19.44 -2.56
N MET A 242 9.72 19.45 -3.87
CA MET A 242 10.82 19.04 -4.74
C MET A 242 11.88 20.14 -4.81
N ASP A 243 13.16 19.76 -4.84
CA ASP A 243 14.26 20.70 -4.78
C ASP A 243 14.32 21.59 -6.05
N SER A 244 14.02 22.88 -5.88
CA SER A 244 14.07 23.88 -6.96
C SER A 244 15.48 24.09 -7.54
N ASN A 245 16.54 23.75 -6.80
CA ASN A 245 17.93 23.97 -7.16
C ASN A 245 18.67 22.69 -7.52
N PHE A 246 17.97 21.54 -7.57
CA PHE A 246 18.61 20.26 -7.85
C PHE A 246 19.38 20.29 -9.17
N ASP A 247 20.62 19.82 -9.16
CA ASP A 247 21.42 19.69 -10.37
C ASP A 247 20.93 18.48 -11.17
N ASP A 248 20.29 18.74 -12.31
CA ASP A 248 19.75 17.70 -13.20
C ASP A 248 20.83 16.67 -13.59
N ALA A 249 22.11 17.07 -13.67
CA ALA A 249 23.24 16.16 -13.96
C ALA A 249 23.49 15.13 -12.85
N LEU A 250 22.98 15.40 -11.65
CA LEU A 250 23.10 14.55 -10.48
C LEU A 250 21.87 13.65 -10.26
N ALA A 251 20.86 13.72 -11.13
CA ALA A 251 19.71 12.84 -11.07
C ALA A 251 20.15 11.39 -11.28
N ALA A 252 19.78 10.51 -10.34
CA ALA A 252 20.00 9.06 -10.49
C ALA A 252 19.27 8.51 -11.72
N THR A 253 18.18 9.18 -12.10
CA THR A 253 17.19 8.71 -13.06
C THR A 253 16.68 9.90 -13.86
N GLN A 254 16.96 9.89 -15.16
CA GLN A 254 16.53 10.93 -16.11
C GLN A 254 15.56 10.36 -17.15
N SER A 255 14.96 11.27 -17.89
CA SER A 255 14.09 10.97 -19.01
C SER A 255 14.64 11.57 -20.30
N GLU A 256 14.28 11.00 -21.47
CA GLU A 256 14.69 11.53 -22.77
C GLU A 256 14.29 13.00 -23.00
N ASN A 257 13.26 13.46 -22.28
CA ASN A 257 12.69 14.80 -22.40
C ASN A 257 13.05 15.73 -21.22
N GLY A 258 14.10 15.38 -20.47
CA GLY A 258 14.69 16.22 -19.44
C GLY A 258 13.86 16.32 -18.17
N TYR A 259 13.20 15.23 -17.76
CA TYR A 259 12.61 15.13 -16.44
C TYR A 259 13.58 14.47 -15.46
N ILE A 260 13.57 14.94 -14.21
CA ILE A 260 14.12 14.20 -13.06
C ILE A 260 13.05 13.19 -12.66
N VAL A 261 13.34 11.89 -12.79
CA VAL A 261 12.32 10.84 -12.63
C VAL A 261 12.43 10.21 -11.26
N VAL A 262 11.35 10.22 -10.48
CA VAL A 262 11.21 9.31 -9.34
C VAL A 262 10.55 8.03 -9.85
N PRO A 263 11.22 6.86 -9.83
CA PRO A 263 10.73 5.65 -10.47
C PRO A 263 9.49 5.08 -9.77
N THR A 264 8.70 4.26 -10.48
CA THR A 264 7.46 3.67 -9.94
C THR A 264 7.67 2.80 -8.69
N SER A 265 8.85 2.21 -8.54
CA SER A 265 9.25 1.40 -7.37
C SER A 265 9.64 2.21 -6.13
N SER A 266 9.82 3.53 -6.26
CA SER A 266 10.19 4.44 -5.16
C SER A 266 9.11 5.49 -4.96
N PRO A 267 7.94 5.12 -4.41
CA PRO A 267 6.80 6.02 -4.35
C PRO A 267 7.05 7.23 -3.45
N LEU A 268 6.34 8.32 -3.76
CA LEU A 268 6.02 9.34 -2.77
C LEU A 268 4.72 8.90 -2.07
N ALA A 269 4.74 8.72 -0.76
CA ALA A 269 3.60 8.12 -0.05
C ALA A 269 3.28 8.74 1.31
N PHE A 270 1.99 8.84 1.59
CA PHE A 270 1.43 8.98 2.93
C PHE A 270 0.61 7.72 3.23
N GLN A 271 0.90 7.06 4.34
CA GLN A 271 0.24 5.83 4.74
C GLN A 271 -0.16 5.94 6.21
N SER A 272 -1.46 5.80 6.51
CA SER A 272 -1.95 5.89 7.89
C SER A 272 -1.48 7.18 8.59
N CYS A 273 -1.59 8.33 7.91
CA CYS A 273 -1.22 9.62 8.46
C CYS A 273 -2.46 10.50 8.66
N GLU A 274 -2.44 11.33 9.69
CA GLU A 274 -3.38 12.45 9.82
C GLU A 274 -2.67 13.75 9.46
N ILE A 275 -3.32 14.64 8.72
CA ILE A 275 -2.83 15.99 8.44
C ILE A 275 -3.92 16.96 8.83
N LYS A 276 -3.62 17.88 9.74
CA LYS A 276 -4.58 18.85 10.27
C LYS A 276 -4.24 20.26 9.82
N GLY A 277 -5.27 21.00 9.37
CA GLY A 277 -5.16 22.43 9.12
C GLY A 277 -4.17 22.85 8.02
N LEU A 278 -3.90 22.00 7.03
CA LEU A 278 -2.92 22.34 5.99
C LEU A 278 -3.40 23.54 5.15
N THR A 279 -2.65 24.65 5.24
CA THR A 279 -2.97 25.92 4.58
C THR A 279 -2.35 26.07 3.18
N HIS A 280 -1.41 25.19 2.82
CA HIS A 280 -0.58 25.30 1.61
C HIS A 280 -0.51 23.97 0.83
N TYR A 281 0.63 23.66 0.21
CA TYR A 281 0.82 22.46 -0.59
C TYR A 281 1.02 21.22 0.30
N LEU A 282 0.37 20.12 -0.05
CA LEU A 282 0.80 18.78 0.39
C LEU A 282 2.04 18.36 -0.40
N PHE A 283 2.03 18.66 -1.70
CA PHE A 283 3.13 18.42 -2.62
C PHE A 283 3.28 19.57 -3.61
N TYR A 284 4.52 19.99 -3.85
CA TYR A 284 4.86 20.94 -4.90
C TYR A 284 6.18 20.57 -5.59
N ASP A 285 6.16 20.55 -6.92
CA ASP A 285 7.34 20.29 -7.75
C ASP A 285 8.29 21.48 -7.92
N SER A 286 8.04 22.58 -7.22
CA SER A 286 8.80 23.83 -7.31
C SER A 286 8.90 24.42 -8.72
N GLY A 287 7.97 24.06 -9.63
CA GLY A 287 8.04 24.48 -11.03
C GLY A 287 9.19 23.86 -11.82
N LYS A 288 9.85 22.83 -11.29
CA LYS A 288 10.83 22.01 -12.02
C LYS A 288 10.18 20.76 -12.62
N LYS A 289 10.83 20.20 -13.64
CA LYS A 289 10.36 19.00 -14.37
C LYS A 289 10.63 17.72 -13.57
N TYR A 290 10.01 17.57 -12.41
CA TYR A 290 9.98 16.30 -11.69
C TYR A 290 8.89 15.40 -12.25
N ALA A 291 9.24 14.17 -12.64
CA ALA A 291 8.28 13.15 -13.05
C ALA A 291 8.17 12.09 -11.97
N ILE A 292 7.02 12.02 -11.31
CA ILE A 292 6.76 11.08 -10.22
C ILE A 292 6.08 9.84 -10.79
N GLY A 293 6.70 8.66 -10.59
CA GLY A 293 6.17 7.38 -11.02
C GLY A 293 4.93 6.97 -10.23
N THR A 294 5.02 7.03 -8.90
CA THR A 294 3.93 6.61 -8.00
C THR A 294 3.73 7.63 -6.88
N PHE A 295 2.50 8.13 -6.75
CA PHE A 295 2.06 8.96 -5.62
C PHE A 295 0.91 8.26 -4.88
N LEU A 296 1.10 7.91 -3.61
CA LEU A 296 0.18 7.09 -2.84
C LEU A 296 -0.34 7.85 -1.61
N ILE A 297 -1.66 7.90 -1.43
CA ILE A 297 -2.29 8.28 -0.16
C ILE A 297 -3.18 7.11 0.25
N LYS A 298 -2.78 6.41 1.30
CA LYS A 298 -3.46 5.21 1.77
C LYS A 298 -3.79 5.39 3.24
N ASP A 299 -5.02 5.10 3.63
CA ASP A 299 -5.40 5.08 5.04
C ASP A 299 -5.22 6.45 5.75
N CYS A 300 -5.33 7.58 5.03
CA CYS A 300 -5.04 8.90 5.61
C CYS A 300 -6.28 9.76 5.85
N ILE A 301 -6.17 10.69 6.81
CA ILE A 301 -7.11 11.80 7.01
C ILE A 301 -6.37 13.10 6.65
N ILE A 302 -6.81 13.79 5.60
CA ILE A 302 -6.17 14.99 5.07
C ILE A 302 -7.11 16.19 5.24
N GLY A 303 -6.85 16.97 6.28
CA GLY A 303 -7.54 18.20 6.66
C GLY A 303 -6.85 19.44 6.14
N LEU A 304 -7.58 20.19 5.32
CA LEU A 304 -7.13 21.44 4.73
C LEU A 304 -7.76 22.65 5.42
N ASN A 305 -7.07 23.78 5.33
CA ASN A 305 -7.60 25.09 5.69
C ASN A 305 -7.19 26.11 4.61
N THR A 306 -7.78 25.97 3.42
CA THR A 306 -7.32 26.67 2.19
C THR A 306 -8.23 27.83 1.77
N GLY A 307 -8.92 28.47 2.71
CA GLY A 307 -9.82 29.60 2.42
C GLY A 307 -9.14 30.80 1.75
N THR A 308 -7.83 30.95 1.94
CA THR A 308 -7.00 32.03 1.36
C THR A 308 -5.98 31.52 0.33
N PHE A 309 -5.83 30.21 0.18
CA PHE A 309 -4.79 29.61 -0.65
C PHE A 309 -5.28 29.39 -2.09
N ASN A 310 -4.71 30.09 -3.05
CA ASN A 310 -5.23 30.17 -4.42
C ASN A 310 -4.59 29.19 -5.42
N ALA A 311 -3.90 28.16 -4.95
CA ALA A 311 -3.28 27.11 -5.77
C ALA A 311 -3.83 25.71 -5.42
N ALA A 312 -3.44 24.69 -6.19
CA ALA A 312 -3.81 23.31 -5.89
C ALA A 312 -3.01 22.76 -4.70
N THR A 313 -3.63 21.95 -3.85
CA THR A 313 -2.98 21.30 -2.71
C THR A 313 -1.88 20.33 -3.15
N ILE A 314 -2.11 19.58 -4.22
CA ILE A 314 -1.08 18.78 -4.89
C ILE A 314 -0.80 19.43 -6.25
N ARG A 315 0.40 19.99 -6.42
CA ARG A 315 0.72 20.79 -7.59
C ARG A 315 1.95 20.30 -8.34
N PHE A 316 1.70 19.87 -9.57
CA PHE A 316 2.70 19.66 -10.61
C PHE A 316 2.62 20.87 -11.57
N GLN A 317 3.43 21.89 -11.31
CA GLN A 317 3.47 23.10 -12.13
C GLN A 317 4.24 22.88 -13.44
N SER A 318 5.30 22.07 -13.45
CA SER A 318 6.08 21.75 -14.66
C SER A 318 6.46 20.28 -14.74
N GLY A 319 6.27 19.55 -13.66
CA GLY A 319 6.42 18.12 -13.55
C GLY A 319 5.24 17.32 -14.09
N MET A 320 5.36 16.02 -13.91
CA MET A 320 4.40 15.01 -14.34
C MET A 320 4.17 13.98 -13.25
N LEU A 321 3.02 13.31 -13.31
CA LEU A 321 2.67 12.20 -12.44
C LEU A 321 2.16 11.06 -13.32
N LYS A 322 2.69 9.85 -13.12
CA LYS A 322 2.25 8.64 -13.82
C LYS A 322 1.07 8.00 -13.11
N ASP A 323 1.29 7.49 -11.90
CA ASP A 323 0.27 6.78 -11.13
C ASP A 323 -0.05 7.50 -9.83
N ILE A 324 -1.35 7.69 -9.58
CA ILE A 324 -1.85 8.13 -8.29
C ILE A 324 -2.93 7.22 -7.76
N THR A 325 -2.82 6.91 -6.48
CA THR A 325 -3.78 6.07 -5.76
C THR A 325 -4.14 6.74 -4.46
N PHE A 326 -5.42 7.07 -4.30
CA PHE A 326 -6.01 7.38 -3.01
C PHE A 326 -6.90 6.22 -2.59
N THR A 327 -6.67 5.67 -1.40
CA THR A 327 -7.47 4.56 -0.90
C THR A 327 -7.72 4.66 0.58
N HIS A 328 -8.94 4.31 1.02
CA HIS A 328 -9.33 4.33 2.43
C HIS A 328 -9.00 5.67 3.09
N SER A 329 -9.25 6.78 2.40
CA SER A 329 -8.75 8.09 2.84
C SER A 329 -9.84 9.15 2.80
N THR A 330 -9.74 10.09 3.73
CA THR A 330 -10.66 11.23 3.85
C THR A 330 -9.95 12.52 3.51
N PHE A 331 -10.52 13.31 2.61
CA PHE A 331 -10.07 14.66 2.29
C PHE A 331 -11.18 15.65 2.66
N TYR A 332 -10.84 16.64 3.48
CA TYR A 332 -11.80 17.64 3.90
C TYR A 332 -11.16 19.01 4.01
N ASN A 333 -12.00 20.05 3.92
CA ASN A 333 -11.57 21.42 4.16
C ASN A 333 -12.36 22.00 5.32
N GLU A 334 -11.68 22.38 6.40
CA GLU A 334 -12.28 22.96 7.61
C GLU A 334 -13.09 24.22 7.31
N VAL A 335 -12.68 24.94 6.28
CA VAL A 335 -13.33 26.15 5.78
C VAL A 335 -13.72 25.98 4.32
N GLN A 336 -14.60 26.85 3.81
CA GLN A 336 -14.83 26.90 2.38
C GLN A 336 -13.51 27.27 1.68
N ALA A 337 -13.08 26.41 0.76
CA ALA A 337 -11.85 26.63 -0.01
C ALA A 337 -11.90 27.94 -0.81
N HIS A 338 -10.74 28.55 -1.05
CA HIS A 338 -10.63 29.63 -2.02
C HIS A 338 -11.11 29.16 -3.41
N GLY A 339 -11.78 30.02 -4.19
CA GLY A 339 -12.37 29.65 -5.49
C GLY A 339 -11.39 29.24 -6.60
N SER A 340 -10.09 29.27 -6.32
CA SER A 340 -9.01 28.75 -7.19
C SER A 340 -8.22 27.59 -6.56
N ASN A 341 -8.50 27.24 -5.30
CA ASN A 341 -7.94 26.04 -4.69
C ASN A 341 -8.51 24.81 -5.39
N ARG A 342 -7.67 23.78 -5.50
CA ARG A 342 -8.00 22.49 -6.10
C ARG A 342 -7.39 21.39 -5.24
N ILE A 343 -7.93 20.19 -5.33
CA ILE A 343 -7.29 19.00 -4.78
C ILE A 343 -5.95 18.79 -5.50
N MET A 344 -5.99 18.85 -6.84
CA MET A 344 -4.80 18.61 -7.65
C MET A 344 -4.76 19.44 -8.93
N GLN A 345 -3.54 19.82 -9.32
CA GLN A 345 -3.25 20.35 -10.64
C GLN A 345 -1.98 19.72 -11.24
N ILE A 346 -2.09 19.27 -12.49
CA ILE A 346 -0.98 18.92 -13.37
C ILE A 346 -1.05 19.84 -14.59
N SER A 347 -0.10 20.77 -14.70
CA SER A 347 -0.28 21.97 -15.54
C SER A 347 -0.07 21.75 -17.03
N SER A 348 0.71 20.73 -17.42
CA SER A 348 0.98 20.38 -18.82
C SER A 348 1.58 18.98 -18.93
N GLY A 349 1.63 18.44 -20.15
CA GLY A 349 2.33 17.19 -20.47
C GLY A 349 1.42 15.97 -20.52
N ASN A 350 1.95 14.83 -20.94
CA ASN A 350 1.27 13.52 -20.88
C ASN A 350 2.27 12.46 -20.42
N VAL A 351 1.80 11.38 -19.80
CA VAL A 351 2.69 10.37 -19.20
C VAL A 351 3.68 9.78 -20.22
N ASN A 352 3.22 9.48 -21.44
CA ASN A 352 4.05 8.94 -22.51
C ASN A 352 5.15 9.92 -22.98
N SER A 353 5.01 11.22 -22.68
CA SER A 353 6.02 12.24 -22.98
C SER A 353 7.16 12.30 -21.96
N VAL A 354 7.05 11.63 -20.81
CA VAL A 354 8.16 11.61 -19.85
C VAL A 354 9.30 10.77 -20.40
N LYS A 355 9.03 9.53 -20.83
CA LYS A 355 10.02 8.56 -21.32
C LYS A 355 11.24 8.37 -20.40
N PRO A 356 11.05 7.80 -19.20
CA PRO A 356 12.17 7.44 -18.33
C PRO A 356 13.13 6.47 -19.03
N THR A 357 14.43 6.55 -18.72
CA THR A 357 15.43 5.67 -19.34
C THR A 357 15.58 4.31 -18.63
N MET A 358 15.04 4.16 -17.41
CA MET A 358 15.15 2.96 -16.57
C MET A 358 13.90 2.10 -16.54
N GLU A 359 12.76 2.62 -16.98
CA GLU A 359 11.48 1.91 -17.01
C GLU A 359 10.57 2.44 -18.12
N ILE A 360 9.61 1.62 -18.55
CA ILE A 360 8.68 1.99 -19.61
C ILE A 360 7.37 2.48 -19.00
N TRP A 361 7.01 3.73 -19.29
CA TRP A 361 5.71 4.30 -18.94
C TRP A 361 4.77 4.20 -20.14
N ALA A 362 3.88 3.20 -20.13
CA ALA A 362 2.92 2.94 -21.21
C ALA A 362 1.59 3.71 -21.08
N GLY A 363 1.36 4.38 -19.96
CA GLY A 363 0.14 5.14 -19.63
C GLY A 363 0.09 5.52 -18.15
N GLY A 364 -0.76 6.48 -17.82
CA GLY A 364 -0.99 6.94 -16.44
C GLY A 364 -2.24 6.33 -15.79
N SER A 365 -2.30 6.39 -14.47
CA SER A 365 -3.48 6.00 -13.70
C SER A 365 -3.85 7.01 -12.62
N MET A 366 -5.16 7.24 -12.45
CA MET A 366 -5.74 7.93 -11.29
C MET A 366 -6.78 7.04 -10.65
N SER A 367 -6.51 6.54 -9.44
CA SER A 367 -7.42 5.64 -8.72
C SER A 367 -7.85 6.24 -7.39
N TYR A 368 -9.16 6.29 -7.17
CA TYR A 368 -9.79 6.72 -5.92
C TYR A 368 -10.76 5.62 -5.48
N THR A 369 -10.44 4.93 -4.39
CA THR A 369 -11.23 3.78 -3.94
C THR A 369 -11.51 3.90 -2.45
N ASN A 370 -12.79 3.78 -2.06
CA ASN A 370 -13.17 3.88 -0.64
C ASN A 370 -12.66 5.17 0.01
N CYS A 371 -12.86 6.31 -0.66
CA CYS A 371 -12.45 7.61 -0.16
C CYS A 371 -13.68 8.48 0.17
N THR A 372 -13.50 9.42 1.09
CA THR A 372 -14.49 10.44 1.42
C THR A 372 -13.93 11.83 1.08
N PHE A 373 -14.64 12.59 0.25
CA PHE A 373 -14.31 13.98 -0.06
C PHE A 373 -15.41 14.89 0.47
N TRP A 374 -15.04 15.85 1.32
CA TRP A 374 -15.98 16.77 1.93
C TRP A 374 -15.55 18.22 1.76
N GLN A 375 -16.41 19.04 1.15
CA GLN A 375 -16.18 20.48 0.96
C GLN A 375 -14.91 20.84 0.15
N MET A 376 -14.38 19.91 -0.62
CA MET A 376 -13.11 20.13 -1.33
C MET A 376 -13.36 20.97 -2.59
N ALA A 377 -12.77 22.17 -2.64
CA ALA A 377 -12.97 23.11 -3.75
C ALA A 377 -14.47 23.34 -4.07
N LYS A 378 -15.34 23.40 -3.05
CA LYS A 378 -16.78 23.65 -3.23
C LYS A 378 -17.00 24.89 -4.09
N THR A 379 -17.87 24.81 -5.09
CA THR A 379 -18.14 25.86 -6.11
C THR A 379 -17.03 26.11 -7.14
N ALA A 380 -15.91 25.39 -7.07
CA ALA A 380 -14.74 25.57 -7.91
C ALA A 380 -14.25 24.26 -8.54
N GLN A 381 -13.18 24.32 -9.34
CA GLN A 381 -12.67 23.12 -10.01
C GLN A 381 -11.87 22.26 -9.03
N SER A 382 -12.31 21.04 -8.73
CA SER A 382 -11.56 20.14 -7.83
C SER A 382 -10.25 19.60 -8.41
N PHE A 383 -10.19 19.42 -9.74
CA PHE A 383 -8.99 18.92 -10.45
C PHE A 383 -8.71 19.71 -11.72
N ASN A 384 -7.42 19.81 -12.07
CA ASN A 384 -6.97 20.37 -13.34
C ASN A 384 -5.72 19.64 -13.87
N SER A 385 -5.90 18.65 -14.75
CA SER A 385 -4.82 17.85 -15.35
C SER A 385 -4.70 18.12 -16.85
N ASN A 386 -4.02 19.21 -17.22
CA ASN A 386 -3.83 19.66 -18.61
C ASN A 386 -2.91 18.71 -19.42
N GLY A 387 -3.44 17.55 -19.81
CA GLY A 387 -2.82 16.60 -20.74
C GLY A 387 -2.38 15.28 -20.10
N ALA A 388 -2.27 15.23 -18.77
CA ALA A 388 -1.66 14.10 -18.06
C ALA A 388 -2.48 12.81 -18.11
N MET A 389 -3.81 12.91 -18.16
CA MET A 389 -4.76 11.78 -18.06
C MET A 389 -5.81 11.82 -19.17
N GLY A 390 -5.35 11.93 -20.41
CA GLY A 390 -6.22 12.15 -21.57
C GLY A 390 -5.99 11.21 -22.74
N GLN A 391 -5.02 10.29 -22.62
CA GLN A 391 -4.67 9.32 -23.66
C GLN A 391 -5.51 8.05 -23.52
N ALA A 392 -5.66 7.30 -24.61
CA ALA A 392 -6.41 6.03 -24.61
C ALA A 392 -5.75 4.95 -23.74
N THR A 393 -4.45 5.12 -23.45
CA THR A 393 -3.67 4.27 -22.56
C THR A 393 -3.86 4.60 -21.08
N ASP A 394 -4.42 5.77 -20.77
CA ASP A 394 -4.61 6.23 -19.40
C ASP A 394 -5.88 5.64 -18.79
N LYS A 395 -5.88 5.47 -17.46
CA LYS A 395 -6.99 4.88 -16.70
C LYS A 395 -7.41 5.77 -15.54
N VAL A 396 -8.71 5.95 -15.35
CA VAL A 396 -9.28 6.65 -14.20
C VAL A 396 -10.27 5.72 -13.51
N THR A 397 -10.09 5.49 -12.22
CA THR A 397 -10.96 4.66 -11.39
C THR A 397 -11.52 5.50 -10.25
N LEU A 398 -12.85 5.48 -10.08
CA LEU A 398 -13.54 6.11 -8.96
C LEU A 398 -14.56 5.12 -8.41
N GLN A 399 -14.27 4.45 -7.31
CA GLN A 399 -15.12 3.38 -6.78
C GLN A 399 -15.36 3.51 -5.30
N ASN A 400 -16.59 3.19 -4.87
CA ASN A 400 -17.00 3.17 -3.48
C ASN A 400 -16.66 4.48 -2.74
N CYS A 401 -16.70 5.63 -3.41
CA CYS A 401 -16.36 6.91 -2.79
C CYS A 401 -17.61 7.69 -2.36
N ILE A 402 -17.48 8.50 -1.31
CA ILE A 402 -18.48 9.51 -0.92
C ILE A 402 -17.94 10.89 -1.29
N ILE A 403 -18.70 11.64 -2.10
CA ILE A 403 -18.34 12.97 -2.57
C ILE A 403 -19.45 13.93 -2.13
N VAL A 404 -19.15 14.75 -1.11
CA VAL A 404 -20.08 15.74 -0.56
C VAL A 404 -19.52 17.14 -0.75
N ASP A 405 -20.31 18.02 -1.36
CA ASP A 405 -20.00 19.46 -1.49
C ASP A 405 -18.62 19.73 -2.10
N THR A 406 -18.19 18.87 -3.02
CA THR A 406 -16.84 18.88 -3.57
C THR A 406 -16.89 19.18 -5.06
N SER A 407 -16.02 20.07 -5.53
CA SER A 407 -16.06 20.70 -6.86
C SER A 407 -17.22 21.69 -7.04
N GLU A 408 -17.40 22.18 -8.27
CA GLU A 408 -18.64 22.81 -8.72
C GLU A 408 -19.76 21.78 -8.82
N GLU A 409 -21.02 22.22 -8.78
CA GLU A 409 -22.19 21.32 -8.82
C GLU A 409 -22.13 20.35 -10.01
N GLY A 410 -22.18 19.05 -9.69
CA GLY A 410 -22.07 17.97 -10.66
C GLY A 410 -20.71 17.86 -11.34
N GLY A 411 -19.69 18.60 -10.90
CA GLY A 411 -18.42 18.78 -11.60
C GLY A 411 -17.34 17.75 -11.28
N PHE A 412 -17.47 16.93 -10.24
CA PHE A 412 -16.36 16.13 -9.73
C PHE A 412 -15.82 15.16 -10.77
N VAL A 413 -16.68 14.29 -11.32
CA VAL A 413 -16.28 13.31 -12.35
C VAL A 413 -15.80 14.00 -13.62
N ARG A 414 -16.40 15.15 -13.95
CA ARG A 414 -15.95 15.95 -15.09
C ARG A 414 -14.51 16.43 -14.88
N ARG A 415 -14.15 16.90 -13.68
CA ARG A 415 -12.83 17.47 -13.39
C ARG A 415 -11.74 16.41 -13.30
N ILE A 416 -11.99 15.26 -12.66
CA ILE A 416 -11.00 14.16 -12.63
C ILE A 416 -10.68 13.66 -14.05
N ARG A 417 -11.66 13.73 -14.97
CA ARG A 417 -11.52 13.29 -16.36
C ARG A 417 -11.23 14.42 -17.35
N ARG A 418 -11.16 15.68 -16.89
CA ARG A 418 -11.01 16.88 -17.74
C ARG A 418 -12.03 17.01 -18.88
N SER A 419 -13.27 16.57 -18.66
CA SER A 419 -14.31 16.44 -19.69
C SER A 419 -13.92 15.54 -20.88
N ASN A 420 -12.85 14.76 -20.76
CA ASN A 420 -12.35 13.85 -21.78
C ASN A 420 -12.98 12.46 -21.61
N THR A 421 -13.24 11.79 -22.74
CA THR A 421 -13.78 10.43 -22.80
C THR A 421 -12.83 9.43 -23.46
N THR A 422 -11.58 9.84 -23.74
CA THR A 422 -10.56 9.00 -24.38
C THR A 422 -9.90 8.04 -23.40
N ALA A 423 -9.55 8.50 -22.20
CA ALA A 423 -9.02 7.63 -21.14
C ALA A 423 -10.11 6.65 -20.67
N ALA A 424 -9.71 5.43 -20.35
CA ALA A 424 -10.61 4.44 -19.78
C ALA A 424 -11.11 4.94 -18.42
N PHE A 425 -12.42 4.85 -18.17
CA PHE A 425 -13.03 5.25 -16.91
C PHE A 425 -13.82 4.09 -16.31
N THR A 426 -13.53 3.78 -15.05
CA THR A 426 -14.23 2.77 -14.27
C THR A 426 -14.83 3.42 -13.04
N ALA A 427 -16.15 3.37 -12.94
CA ALA A 427 -16.89 3.85 -11.78
C ALA A 427 -17.79 2.76 -11.21
N ALA A 428 -17.97 2.75 -9.88
CA ALA A 428 -18.92 1.87 -9.21
C ALA A 428 -19.26 2.37 -7.80
N ASN A 429 -20.53 2.25 -7.40
CA ASN A 429 -21.01 2.48 -6.03
C ASN A 429 -20.58 3.84 -5.42
N ASN A 430 -20.46 4.89 -6.23
CA ASN A 430 -20.14 6.23 -5.71
C ASN A 430 -21.40 6.92 -5.21
N SER A 431 -21.29 7.66 -4.11
CA SER A 431 -22.35 8.52 -3.58
C SER A 431 -21.98 9.99 -3.82
N TYR A 432 -22.89 10.72 -4.44
CA TYR A 432 -22.71 12.13 -4.78
C TYR A 432 -23.77 12.97 -4.05
N TRP A 433 -23.36 14.02 -3.35
CA TRP A 433 -24.27 14.93 -2.69
C TRP A 433 -23.74 16.36 -2.77
N TYR A 434 -24.60 17.30 -3.13
CA TYR A 434 -24.21 18.70 -3.27
C TYR A 434 -25.34 19.60 -2.80
N ASN A 435 -25.08 20.47 -1.83
CA ASN A 435 -26.06 21.39 -1.23
C ASN A 435 -27.39 20.71 -0.85
N GLY A 436 -27.31 19.49 -0.28
CA GLY A 436 -28.49 18.77 0.21
C GLY A 436 -29.30 18.04 -0.87
N ILE A 437 -28.80 17.93 -2.10
CA ILE A 437 -29.46 17.20 -3.19
C ILE A 437 -28.47 16.34 -3.97
N PHE A 438 -28.99 15.34 -4.69
CA PHE A 438 -28.22 14.56 -5.64
C PHE A 438 -27.91 15.39 -6.91
N PRO A 439 -26.63 15.59 -7.28
CA PRO A 439 -26.28 16.36 -8.46
C PRO A 439 -26.32 15.49 -9.73
N GLU A 440 -27.42 15.54 -10.49
CA GLU A 440 -27.60 14.77 -11.74
C GLU A 440 -26.46 14.96 -12.75
N GLY A 441 -25.77 16.11 -12.68
CA GLY A 441 -24.59 16.41 -13.47
C GLY A 441 -23.47 15.38 -13.33
N GLU A 442 -23.35 14.62 -12.23
CA GLU A 442 -22.30 13.60 -12.05
C GLU A 442 -22.53 12.32 -12.88
N ILE A 443 -23.77 12.04 -13.26
CA ILE A 443 -24.14 10.84 -14.03
C ILE A 443 -24.45 11.14 -15.50
N ALA A 444 -24.54 12.42 -15.86
CA ALA A 444 -24.82 12.85 -17.22
C ALA A 444 -23.56 12.95 -18.09
N SER A 445 -23.75 12.92 -19.41
CA SER A 445 -22.70 13.26 -20.41
C SER A 445 -21.43 12.40 -20.29
N LYS A 446 -21.55 11.06 -20.27
CA LYS A 446 -20.40 10.16 -20.20
C LYS A 446 -19.55 10.32 -18.95
N ARG A 447 -20.16 10.65 -17.80
CA ARG A 447 -19.50 10.73 -16.49
C ARG A 447 -19.63 9.40 -15.76
N ASP A 448 -20.29 9.33 -14.61
CA ASP A 448 -20.55 8.05 -13.92
C ASP A 448 -21.77 7.33 -14.52
N GLU A 449 -21.52 6.63 -15.63
CA GLU A 449 -22.52 5.80 -16.33
C GLU A 449 -22.53 4.35 -15.82
N SER A 450 -22.00 4.09 -14.62
CA SER A 450 -21.89 2.72 -14.07
C SER A 450 -23.24 2.05 -13.80
N GLY A 451 -24.31 2.84 -13.64
CA GLY A 451 -25.62 2.36 -13.20
C GLY A 451 -25.65 1.88 -11.74
N THR A 452 -24.57 2.07 -10.98
CA THR A 452 -24.46 1.62 -9.57
C THR A 452 -24.27 2.78 -8.58
N HIS A 453 -24.32 4.02 -9.05
CA HIS A 453 -24.25 5.21 -8.20
C HIS A 453 -25.37 5.19 -7.15
N ILE A 454 -25.12 5.88 -6.04
CA ILE A 454 -26.06 6.02 -4.92
C ILE A 454 -26.61 7.45 -4.95
N ASP A 455 -27.92 7.55 -5.14
CA ASP A 455 -28.69 8.80 -5.26
C ASP A 455 -29.41 9.20 -3.96
N THR A 456 -29.26 8.40 -2.90
CA THR A 456 -29.77 8.71 -1.56
C THR A 456 -28.76 9.53 -0.76
N ASP A 457 -29.26 10.38 0.14
CA ASP A 457 -28.45 11.22 1.03
C ASP A 457 -27.49 10.34 1.88
N PRO A 458 -26.16 10.57 1.84
CA PRO A 458 -25.23 9.86 2.69
C PRO A 458 -25.40 10.20 4.19
N GLN A 459 -26.12 11.27 4.53
CA GLN A 459 -26.25 11.80 5.89
C GLN A 459 -24.87 11.97 6.57
N LEU A 460 -23.88 12.35 5.76
CA LEU A 460 -22.50 12.53 6.21
C LEU A 460 -22.39 13.83 7.00
N THR A 461 -22.05 13.72 8.28
CA THR A 461 -21.92 14.86 9.20
C THR A 461 -20.46 15.01 9.61
N TYR A 462 -19.90 16.21 9.41
CA TYR A 462 -18.59 16.56 9.96
C TYR A 462 -18.71 16.86 11.45
N LEU A 463 -17.92 16.16 12.26
CA LEU A 463 -17.94 16.27 13.73
C LEU A 463 -16.83 17.19 14.28
N GLY A 464 -15.99 17.77 13.41
CA GLY A 464 -14.76 18.46 13.80
C GLY A 464 -13.55 17.52 13.82
N ASP A 465 -12.35 18.11 13.78
CA ASP A 465 -11.06 17.41 13.85
C ASP A 465 -10.96 16.18 12.93
N GLY A 466 -11.35 16.35 11.66
CA GLY A 466 -11.28 15.27 10.65
C GLY A 466 -12.22 14.09 10.86
N LYS A 467 -13.11 14.13 11.87
CA LYS A 467 -14.04 13.05 12.18
C LYS A 467 -15.37 13.23 11.47
N PHE A 468 -15.91 12.12 10.97
CA PHE A 468 -17.19 12.09 10.30
C PHE A 468 -18.10 11.02 10.88
N ASN A 469 -19.40 11.31 10.89
CA ASN A 469 -20.43 10.30 11.11
C ASN A 469 -21.18 10.06 9.80
N LEU A 470 -21.27 8.79 9.40
CA LEU A 470 -22.08 8.37 8.26
C LEU A 470 -23.35 7.68 8.77
N ALA A 471 -24.52 8.16 8.35
CA ALA A 471 -25.81 7.56 8.73
C ALA A 471 -26.64 7.04 7.56
N GLY A 472 -26.22 7.30 6.30
CA GLY A 472 -26.90 6.83 5.10
C GLY A 472 -26.92 5.30 5.00
N SER A 473 -28.10 4.70 5.08
CA SER A 473 -28.28 3.24 5.13
C SER A 473 -27.78 2.51 3.87
N THR A 474 -27.92 3.13 2.69
CA THR A 474 -27.43 2.56 1.43
C THR A 474 -25.90 2.55 1.38
N GLN A 475 -25.26 3.63 1.82
CA GLN A 475 -23.81 3.77 1.87
C GLN A 475 -23.20 2.79 2.87
N ILE A 476 -23.79 2.67 4.06
CA ILE A 476 -23.36 1.73 5.10
C ILE A 476 -23.45 0.28 4.60
N SER A 477 -24.61 -0.13 4.06
CA SER A 477 -24.81 -1.50 3.58
C SER A 477 -23.89 -1.88 2.41
N ARG A 478 -23.51 -0.91 1.57
CA ARG A 478 -22.57 -1.11 0.46
C ARG A 478 -21.11 -0.82 0.83
N ARG A 479 -20.83 -0.45 2.08
CA ARG A 479 -19.50 -0.12 2.59
C ARG A 479 -18.78 0.97 1.78
N VAL A 480 -19.51 2.03 1.44
CA VAL A 480 -19.04 3.14 0.59
C VAL A 480 -18.44 4.26 1.44
N GLY A 481 -17.36 4.87 0.96
CA GLY A 481 -16.58 5.89 1.66
C GLY A 481 -15.32 5.32 2.32
N ASP A 482 -14.62 6.20 3.05
CA ASP A 482 -13.54 5.81 3.95
C ASP A 482 -14.06 4.84 5.03
N PRO A 483 -13.46 3.63 5.17
CA PRO A 483 -13.92 2.63 6.11
C PRO A 483 -13.95 3.06 7.58
N ARG A 484 -13.17 4.09 7.96
CA ARG A 484 -13.16 4.63 9.33
C ARG A 484 -14.52 5.16 9.78
N TRP A 485 -15.35 5.61 8.85
CA TRP A 485 -16.65 6.20 9.16
C TRP A 485 -17.80 5.21 9.08
N LEU A 486 -17.49 3.94 8.81
CA LEU A 486 -18.48 2.89 8.75
C LEU A 486 -18.54 2.13 10.08
N PRO A 487 -19.71 1.65 10.50
CA PRO A 487 -19.83 0.77 11.66
C PRO A 487 -18.94 -0.48 11.54
N GLU A 488 -18.48 -1.00 12.67
CA GLU A 488 -17.84 -2.32 12.76
C GLU A 488 -18.80 -3.43 12.29
N GLN A 489 -18.24 -4.52 11.76
CA GLN A 489 -19.01 -5.67 11.28
C GLN A 489 -19.32 -6.67 12.38
#